data_AF-A0A8T4F9I3-F1
#
_entry.id   AF-A0A8T4F9I3-F1
#
_cell.length_a   1.000
_cell.length_b   1.000
_cell.length_c   1.000
_cell.angle_alpha   90.00
_cell.angle_beta   90.00
_cell.angle_gamma   90.00
#
_symmetry.space_group_name_H-M   'P 1'
#
loop_
_entity.id
_entity.type
_entity.pdbx_description
1 polymer ?
#
loop_
_entity_poly.entity_id
_entity_poly.type
_entity_poly.pdbx_seq_one_letter_code
_entity_poly.pdbx_strand_id
1 'polypeptide(L)'
;MRDDASGAPDSEGSGDRVREVSLPEPVSEGLTAALRQLGEAVTDLHFGLDVPGADEARKAQLAVLAQLKDYVIPRVHMSTAPALIVIAGSTGAGKSTLVNTLAAQSVSATGVRRPTTSTPVLACHPDDHGWFAKGDLLGGLTRLEKPIDGKATESIVVVPTERLPQGVALLDTPDIDSVVEVHSEIAHRMLDAADLWVFVTTASRYADAPSWGLLRLAKERGARLVIVLSRVPIKSREVIVKHFGRMLDEYGLADVERFVINETKVVDGRMTDDDVVDLRMWLADLSVDEQRRAQAIQSTLNGVFNSFRSRVPALARHLETQVALRADLRSDVDAAFMGAIAEIDEATRNGSLLRGEVLARWQDFAGSGDLMRSLSLRKSKAQPQGPERLRALKAALRAGLESVITSSALRASEEVVARWRQRAGAGDRLAATPGLGRPSEELVRRAARAISGWQDHVSELIRTEGVTKRSVAKVVTFDVDSLSLIFMVGLLGYGTTELSPSRKTGSGGALPQRLLRGLLGAESLRSISAKARSDLRARIGLIFDDETLRYVDALDAAGIPDEAAATRLYQATYNLEVAR
;
A
#
# COMPACT_ATOMS: atom_id res chain seq x y z
N MET A 1 -54.91 -67.89 40.38
CA MET A 1 -54.63 -66.89 39.32
C MET A 1 -53.72 -65.87 39.97
N ARG A 2 -52.38 -65.87 39.74
CA ARG A 2 -51.66 -65.33 38.55
C ARG A 2 -52.12 -63.89 38.25
N ASP A 3 -51.30 -62.85 38.20
CA ASP A 3 -49.85 -62.69 37.91
C ASP A 3 -49.26 -61.39 38.51
N ASP A 4 -47.93 -61.33 38.56
CA ASP A 4 -47.04 -60.20 38.84
C ASP A 4 -47.14 -59.03 37.83
N ALA A 5 -46.79 -57.80 38.26
CA ALA A 5 -45.88 -56.90 37.53
C ALA A 5 -45.51 -55.63 38.32
N SER A 6 -44.21 -55.42 38.44
CA SER A 6 -43.49 -54.26 38.98
C SER A 6 -43.42 -53.06 38.03
N GLY A 7 -43.42 -51.84 38.56
CA GLY A 7 -43.01 -50.61 37.85
C GLY A 7 -42.76 -49.45 38.81
N ALA A 8 -41.50 -49.01 38.89
CA ALA A 8 -40.99 -47.93 39.74
C ALA A 8 -41.46 -46.53 39.27
N PRO A 9 -41.39 -45.47 40.12
CA PRO A 9 -41.79 -44.12 39.72
C PRO A 9 -40.64 -43.39 39.00
N ASP A 10 -40.96 -42.82 37.84
CA ASP A 10 -40.07 -41.94 37.08
C ASP A 10 -39.79 -40.64 37.85
N SER A 11 -38.51 -40.33 37.99
CA SER A 11 -37.99 -39.07 38.50
C SER A 11 -38.17 -37.97 37.46
N GLU A 12 -38.96 -36.94 37.78
CA GLU A 12 -39.07 -35.71 37.01
C GLU A 12 -37.71 -34.99 36.96
N GLY A 13 -37.07 -35.07 35.80
CA GLY A 13 -35.86 -34.34 35.46
C GLY A 13 -36.16 -32.86 35.21
N SER A 14 -35.48 -32.02 35.98
CA SER A 14 -35.12 -30.62 35.72
C SER A 14 -35.03 -30.28 34.22
N GLY A 15 -36.12 -29.76 33.66
CA GLY A 15 -36.19 -29.22 32.31
C GLY A 15 -36.52 -27.73 32.35
N ASP A 16 -35.52 -26.90 32.65
CA ASP A 16 -35.56 -25.48 32.25
C ASP A 16 -34.12 -25.00 31.98
N ARG A 17 -33.54 -25.50 30.87
CA ARG A 17 -32.36 -24.87 30.28
C ARG A 17 -32.86 -23.65 29.52
N VAL A 18 -32.56 -22.48 30.07
CA VAL A 18 -32.84 -21.17 29.49
C VAL A 18 -32.46 -21.13 28.01
N ARG A 19 -33.43 -20.75 27.17
CA ARG A 19 -33.29 -20.57 25.73
C ARG A 19 -32.23 -19.51 25.39
N GLU A 20 -31.22 -20.00 24.71
CA GLU A 20 -30.30 -19.33 23.79
C GLU A 20 -30.91 -18.08 23.12
N VAL A 21 -30.25 -16.93 23.27
CA VAL A 21 -30.44 -15.79 22.35
C VAL A 21 -29.32 -15.86 21.34
N SER A 22 -29.51 -16.70 20.31
CA SER A 22 -28.77 -16.56 19.06
C SER A 22 -28.98 -15.14 18.54
N LEU A 23 -27.93 -14.47 18.08
CA LEU A 23 -28.10 -13.20 17.36
C LEU A 23 -29.14 -13.41 16.25
N PRO A 24 -30.09 -12.48 16.03
CA PRO A 24 -30.99 -12.57 14.90
C PRO A 24 -30.16 -12.80 13.63
N GLU A 25 -30.52 -13.82 12.84
CA GLU A 25 -29.88 -14.18 11.57
C GLU A 25 -29.45 -12.95 10.71
N PRO A 26 -30.26 -11.88 10.55
CA PRO A 26 -29.85 -10.68 9.81
C PRO A 26 -28.71 -9.86 10.44
N VAL A 27 -28.54 -9.88 11.77
CA VAL A 27 -27.45 -9.17 12.47
C VAL A 27 -26.13 -9.92 12.31
N SER A 28 -26.18 -11.25 12.36
CA SER A 28 -25.01 -12.11 12.10
C SER A 28 -24.53 -11.96 10.65
N GLU A 29 -25.44 -11.98 9.68
CA GLU A 29 -25.12 -11.74 8.27
C GLU A 29 -24.52 -10.35 8.03
N GLY A 30 -25.09 -9.31 8.65
CA GLY A 30 -24.58 -7.94 8.56
C GLY A 30 -23.16 -7.78 9.13
N LEU A 31 -22.90 -8.37 10.30
CA LEU A 31 -21.56 -8.36 10.92
C LEU A 31 -20.54 -9.14 10.09
N THR A 32 -20.90 -10.33 9.60
CA THR A 32 -20.04 -11.12 8.70
C THR A 32 -19.71 -10.35 7.42
N ALA A 33 -20.70 -9.69 6.81
CA ALA A 33 -20.48 -8.88 5.61
C ALA A 33 -19.53 -7.70 5.89
N ALA A 34 -19.70 -7.00 7.00
CA ALA A 34 -18.82 -5.90 7.41
C ALA A 34 -17.39 -6.39 7.69
N LEU A 35 -17.22 -7.55 8.33
CA LEU A 35 -15.91 -8.16 8.57
C LEU A 35 -15.21 -8.60 7.28
N ARG A 36 -15.96 -9.15 6.33
CA ARG A 36 -15.44 -9.49 5.01
C ARG A 36 -14.99 -8.24 4.26
N GLN A 37 -15.81 -7.19 4.26
CA GLN A 37 -15.48 -5.92 3.63
C GLN A 37 -14.22 -5.29 4.27
N LEU A 38 -14.07 -5.36 5.59
CA LEU A 38 -12.84 -4.92 6.26
C LEU A 38 -11.63 -5.78 5.85
N GLY A 39 -11.80 -7.10 5.79
CA GLY A 39 -10.74 -8.01 5.34
C GLY A 39 -10.28 -7.72 3.92
N GLU A 40 -11.22 -7.48 3.00
CA GLU A 40 -10.94 -7.08 1.60
C GLU A 40 -10.23 -5.72 1.57
N ALA A 41 -10.77 -4.71 2.27
CA ALA A 41 -10.16 -3.37 2.31
C ALA A 41 -8.74 -3.37 2.89
N VAL A 42 -8.47 -4.20 3.90
CA VAL A 42 -7.11 -4.37 4.47
C VAL A 42 -6.20 -5.18 3.53
N THR A 43 -6.73 -6.15 2.79
CA THR A 43 -5.96 -6.94 1.82
C THR A 43 -5.50 -6.09 0.64
N ASP A 44 -6.35 -5.17 0.18
CA ASP A 44 -6.05 -4.28 -0.94
C ASP A 44 -5.02 -3.18 -0.61
N LEU A 45 -4.61 -3.04 0.65
CA LEU A 45 -3.56 -2.10 1.03
C LEU A 45 -2.21 -2.60 0.50
N HIS A 46 -1.53 -1.74 -0.26
CA HIS A 46 -0.18 -2.02 -0.73
C HIS A 46 0.78 -0.96 -0.18
N PHE A 47 1.84 -1.42 0.49
CA PHE A 47 2.90 -0.57 1.04
C PHE A 47 4.19 -0.79 0.24
N GLY A 48 4.15 -0.45 -1.04
CA GLY A 48 5.22 -0.73 -2.01
C GLY A 48 6.41 0.24 -1.93
N LEU A 49 6.21 1.44 -1.38
CA LEU A 49 7.28 2.42 -1.24
C LEU A 49 8.12 2.17 0.00
N ASP A 50 9.43 2.35 -0.17
CA ASP A 50 10.39 2.38 0.93
C ASP A 50 10.35 3.74 1.62
N VAL A 51 9.29 3.92 2.39
CA VAL A 51 9.11 5.06 3.30
C VAL A 51 9.27 4.57 4.74
N PRO A 52 9.71 5.45 5.67
CA PRO A 52 9.74 5.11 7.09
C PRO A 52 8.40 4.55 7.55
N GLY A 53 8.43 3.38 8.20
CA GLY A 53 7.23 2.68 8.68
C GLY A 53 6.53 1.76 7.67
N ALA A 54 7.02 1.63 6.42
CA ALA A 54 6.41 0.72 5.44
C ALA A 54 6.51 -0.76 5.86
N ASP A 55 7.66 -1.19 6.40
CA ASP A 55 7.83 -2.55 6.94
C ASP A 55 6.91 -2.81 8.15
N GLU A 56 6.76 -1.81 9.03
CA GLU A 56 5.89 -1.89 10.19
C GLU A 56 4.41 -1.97 9.76
N ALA A 57 4.01 -1.19 8.77
CA ALA A 57 2.68 -1.23 8.18
C ALA A 57 2.37 -2.59 7.54
N ARG A 58 3.31 -3.18 6.80
CA ARG A 58 3.17 -4.55 6.24
C ARG A 58 2.98 -5.59 7.33
N LYS A 59 3.77 -5.54 8.40
CA LYS A 59 3.63 -6.46 9.55
C LYS A 59 2.29 -6.27 10.25
N ALA A 60 1.87 -5.02 10.46
CA ALA A 60 0.59 -4.69 11.09
C ALA A 60 -0.61 -5.14 10.25
N GLN A 61 -0.55 -4.97 8.92
CA GLN A 61 -1.55 -5.44 7.96
C GLN A 61 -1.71 -6.96 8.04
N LEU A 62 -0.61 -7.70 7.95
CA LEU A 62 -0.60 -9.16 8.07
C LEU A 62 -1.19 -9.61 9.41
N ALA A 63 -0.84 -8.95 10.51
CA ALA A 63 -1.37 -9.27 11.83
C ALA A 63 -2.89 -9.01 11.95
N VAL A 64 -3.41 -7.95 11.31
CA VAL A 64 -4.88 -7.69 11.28
C VAL A 64 -5.59 -8.76 10.46
N LEU A 65 -5.07 -9.10 9.28
CA LEU A 65 -5.65 -10.12 8.40
C LEU A 65 -5.63 -11.50 9.05
N ALA A 66 -4.51 -11.88 9.68
CA ALA A 66 -4.39 -13.13 10.42
C ALA A 66 -5.42 -13.20 11.54
N GLN A 67 -5.58 -12.13 12.32
CA GLN A 67 -6.55 -12.11 13.42
C GLN A 67 -8.01 -12.15 12.92
N LEU A 68 -8.33 -11.46 11.82
CA LEU A 68 -9.66 -11.53 11.20
C LEU A 68 -9.98 -12.96 10.74
N LYS A 69 -9.04 -13.61 10.06
CA LYS A 69 -9.21 -14.94 9.47
C LYS A 69 -9.17 -16.07 10.50
N ASP A 70 -8.18 -16.06 11.38
CA ASP A 70 -7.88 -17.19 12.27
C ASP A 70 -8.70 -17.15 13.57
N TYR A 71 -9.30 -16.00 13.92
CA TYR A 71 -10.07 -15.81 15.15
C TYR A 71 -11.46 -15.21 14.92
N VAL A 72 -11.54 -13.95 14.46
CA VAL A 72 -12.78 -13.16 14.51
C VAL A 72 -13.89 -13.79 13.66
N ILE A 73 -13.61 -14.09 12.39
CA ILE A 73 -14.60 -14.66 11.46
C ILE A 73 -15.08 -16.04 11.96
N PRO A 74 -14.20 -17.02 12.28
CA PRO A 74 -14.63 -18.29 12.85
C PRO A 74 -15.49 -18.12 14.11
N ARG A 75 -15.14 -17.18 15.01
CA ARG A 75 -15.84 -17.01 16.29
C ARG A 75 -17.22 -16.38 16.16
N VAL A 76 -17.40 -15.47 15.19
CA VAL A 76 -18.72 -14.89 14.88
C VAL A 76 -19.67 -15.94 14.28
N HIS A 77 -19.16 -16.86 13.46
CA HIS A 77 -19.96 -17.93 12.86
C HIS A 77 -20.30 -19.08 13.83
N MET A 78 -19.51 -19.25 14.90
CA MET A 78 -19.56 -20.43 15.78
C MET A 78 -19.76 -20.02 17.24
N SER A 79 -20.90 -19.37 17.55
CA SER A 79 -21.18 -18.77 18.87
C SER A 79 -21.18 -19.76 20.05
N THR A 80 -21.46 -21.05 19.81
CA THR A 80 -21.51 -22.11 20.84
C THR A 80 -20.22 -22.92 20.97
N ALA A 81 -19.13 -22.48 20.34
CA ALA A 81 -17.88 -23.23 20.32
C ALA A 81 -17.13 -23.26 21.66
N PRO A 82 -16.42 -24.36 21.97
CA PRO A 82 -15.54 -24.46 23.14
C PRO A 82 -14.54 -23.29 23.25
N ALA A 83 -14.17 -22.91 24.46
CA ALA A 83 -13.17 -21.86 24.70
C ALA A 83 -11.76 -22.38 24.42
N LEU A 84 -10.98 -21.69 23.57
CA LEU A 84 -9.58 -21.98 23.34
C LEU A 84 -8.70 -21.18 24.31
N ILE A 85 -8.03 -21.89 25.22
CA ILE A 85 -7.10 -21.31 26.19
C ILE A 85 -5.68 -21.61 25.74
N VAL A 86 -4.90 -20.57 25.48
CA VAL A 86 -3.52 -20.69 25.01
C VAL A 86 -2.56 -20.46 26.17
N ILE A 87 -1.68 -21.43 26.40
CA ILE A 87 -0.68 -21.36 27.46
C ILE A 87 0.62 -20.81 26.87
N ALA A 88 0.98 -19.60 27.28
CA ALA A 88 2.16 -18.89 26.79
C ALA A 88 3.05 -18.39 27.93
N GLY A 89 4.31 -18.09 27.64
CA GLY A 89 5.29 -17.80 28.69
C GLY A 89 6.72 -18.09 28.28
N SER A 90 7.67 -17.70 29.12
CA SER A 90 9.10 -17.79 28.83
C SER A 90 9.63 -19.23 28.77
N THR A 91 10.78 -19.40 28.14
CA THR A 91 11.45 -20.69 27.95
C THR A 91 11.74 -21.35 29.30
N GLY A 92 11.16 -22.53 29.50
CA GLY A 92 11.34 -23.31 30.72
C GLY A 92 10.52 -22.82 31.93
N ALA A 93 9.49 -22.01 31.70
CA ALA A 93 8.52 -21.60 32.72
C ALA A 93 7.62 -22.75 33.21
N GLY A 94 7.64 -23.90 32.51
CA GLY A 94 6.87 -25.09 32.87
C GLY A 94 5.52 -25.20 32.15
N LYS A 95 5.33 -24.55 30.99
CA LYS A 95 4.09 -24.61 30.19
C LYS A 95 3.65 -26.04 29.88
N SER A 96 4.52 -26.82 29.24
CA SER A 96 4.23 -28.22 28.89
C SER A 96 4.02 -29.10 30.12
N THR A 97 4.71 -28.83 31.23
CA THR A 97 4.47 -29.50 32.52
C THR A 97 3.07 -29.17 33.06
N LEU A 98 2.64 -27.91 32.96
CA LEU A 98 1.31 -27.47 33.37
C LEU A 98 0.23 -28.13 32.50
N VAL A 99 0.39 -28.12 31.17
CA VAL A 99 -0.53 -28.77 30.23
C VAL A 99 -0.66 -30.25 30.52
N ASN A 100 0.47 -30.96 30.66
CA ASN A 100 0.47 -32.40 30.95
C ASN A 100 -0.18 -32.74 32.29
N THR A 101 -0.04 -31.85 33.28
CA THR A 101 -0.68 -32.03 34.59
C THR A 101 -2.19 -31.82 34.49
N LEU A 102 -2.62 -30.75 33.80
CA LEU A 102 -4.05 -30.46 33.62
C LEU A 102 -4.77 -31.52 32.78
N ALA A 103 -4.14 -31.99 31.69
CA ALA A 103 -4.62 -33.10 30.87
C ALA A 103 -4.43 -34.47 31.55
N ALA A 104 -3.68 -34.55 32.65
CA ALA A 104 -3.29 -35.79 33.33
C ALA A 104 -2.64 -36.86 32.42
N GLN A 105 -2.14 -36.46 31.24
CA GLN A 105 -1.47 -37.30 30.25
C GLN A 105 -0.21 -36.57 29.78
N SER A 106 0.81 -37.31 29.35
CA SER A 106 2.02 -36.71 28.77
C SER A 106 1.76 -36.38 27.29
N VAL A 107 1.04 -35.29 27.07
CA VAL A 107 0.58 -34.85 25.75
C VAL A 107 1.66 -34.02 25.02
N SER A 108 2.47 -33.28 25.77
CA SER A 108 3.56 -32.43 25.28
C SER A 108 4.92 -32.91 25.77
N ALA A 109 5.93 -32.87 24.90
CA ALA A 109 7.28 -33.35 25.22
C ALA A 109 7.97 -32.45 26.26
N THR A 110 8.22 -32.97 27.46
CA THR A 110 9.00 -32.29 28.50
C THR A 110 10.44 -32.78 28.49
N GLY A 111 11.43 -31.89 28.31
CA GLY A 111 12.84 -32.27 28.20
C GLY A 111 13.83 -31.22 28.74
N VAL A 112 15.07 -31.67 28.98
CA VAL A 112 16.17 -30.84 29.54
C VAL A 112 16.90 -30.03 28.46
N ARG A 113 16.89 -30.48 27.19
CA ARG A 113 17.44 -29.73 26.04
C ARG A 113 16.36 -28.84 25.43
N ARG A 114 16.62 -27.53 25.41
CA ARG A 114 15.70 -26.48 24.95
C ARG A 114 16.00 -26.11 23.49
N PRO A 115 14.99 -25.78 22.66
CA PRO A 115 13.53 -25.78 22.93
C PRO A 115 12.91 -27.18 22.80
N THR A 116 11.86 -27.50 23.58
CA THR A 116 11.26 -28.87 23.65
C THR A 116 9.95 -29.05 22.87
N THR A 117 9.19 -27.99 22.63
CA THR A 117 7.90 -28.05 21.92
C THR A 117 8.04 -27.38 20.56
N SER A 118 8.29 -28.18 19.51
CA SER A 118 8.38 -27.70 18.13
C SER A 118 7.00 -27.60 17.47
N THR A 119 6.08 -28.52 17.80
CA THR A 119 4.72 -28.57 17.25
C THR A 119 3.69 -28.23 18.34
N PRO A 120 2.76 -27.28 18.13
CA PRO A 120 1.70 -26.96 19.09
C PRO A 120 0.79 -28.17 19.39
N VAL A 121 0.38 -28.30 20.66
CA VAL A 121 -0.44 -29.41 21.13
C VAL A 121 -1.72 -28.88 21.77
N LEU A 122 -2.87 -29.27 21.21
CA LEU A 122 -4.20 -28.93 21.69
C LEU A 122 -4.81 -30.12 22.43
N ALA A 123 -5.06 -29.97 23.73
CA ALA A 123 -5.78 -30.93 24.54
C ALA A 123 -7.24 -30.48 24.72
N CYS A 124 -8.21 -31.36 24.49
CA CYS A 124 -9.64 -31.07 24.61
C CYS A 124 -10.43 -32.27 25.13
N HIS A 125 -11.68 -32.07 25.54
CA HIS A 125 -12.58 -33.17 25.89
C HIS A 125 -12.94 -34.01 24.63
N PRO A 126 -13.14 -35.34 24.72
CA PRO A 126 -13.52 -36.16 23.57
C PRO A 126 -14.77 -35.67 22.81
N ASP A 127 -15.74 -35.09 23.52
CA ASP A 127 -16.96 -34.53 22.91
C ASP A 127 -16.69 -33.26 22.08
N ASP A 128 -15.62 -32.53 22.40
CA ASP A 128 -15.20 -31.33 21.69
C ASP A 128 -14.19 -31.64 20.57
N HIS A 129 -13.64 -32.86 20.54
CA HIS A 129 -12.63 -33.26 19.57
C HIS A 129 -13.08 -33.06 18.13
N GLY A 130 -14.33 -33.41 17.81
CA GLY A 130 -14.90 -33.22 16.48
C GLY A 130 -14.90 -31.76 16.03
N TRP A 131 -15.06 -30.83 16.97
CA TRP A 131 -15.04 -29.39 16.72
C TRP A 131 -13.63 -28.91 16.36
N PHE A 132 -12.61 -29.24 17.16
CA PHE A 132 -11.22 -28.82 16.89
C PHE A 132 -10.58 -29.57 15.70
N ALA A 133 -10.98 -30.81 15.44
CA ALA A 133 -10.47 -31.59 14.32
C ALA A 133 -10.97 -31.08 12.96
N LYS A 134 -12.20 -30.53 12.89
CA LYS A 134 -12.85 -30.08 11.65
C LYS A 134 -13.06 -28.56 11.55
N GLY A 135 -12.92 -27.83 12.65
CA GLY A 135 -13.26 -26.41 12.74
C GLY A 135 -12.27 -25.49 12.03
N ASP A 136 -12.76 -24.28 11.72
CA ASP A 136 -12.02 -23.24 10.99
C ASP A 136 -11.11 -22.38 11.86
N LEU A 137 -11.19 -22.51 13.20
CA LEU A 137 -10.29 -21.84 14.13
C LEU A 137 -8.84 -22.30 13.86
N LEU A 138 -7.88 -21.37 13.82
CA LEU A 138 -6.51 -21.67 13.35
C LEU A 138 -6.49 -22.28 11.94
N GLY A 139 -7.29 -21.72 11.03
CA GLY A 139 -7.45 -22.18 9.66
C GLY A 139 -6.13 -22.21 8.88
N GLY A 140 -5.88 -23.29 8.14
CA GLY A 140 -4.63 -23.47 7.37
C GLY A 140 -3.50 -24.19 8.10
N LEU A 141 -3.73 -24.67 9.34
CA LEU A 141 -2.88 -25.71 9.94
C LEU A 141 -3.46 -27.10 9.65
N THR A 142 -2.60 -28.07 9.37
CA THR A 142 -2.98 -29.48 9.26
C THR A 142 -3.20 -30.05 10.66
N ARG A 143 -4.38 -30.64 10.91
CA ARG A 143 -4.68 -31.28 12.20
C ARG A 143 -4.10 -32.69 12.19
N LEU A 144 -3.29 -33.01 13.18
CA LEU A 144 -2.63 -34.30 13.34
C LEU A 144 -3.08 -34.98 14.63
N GLU A 145 -3.15 -36.30 14.62
CA GLU A 145 -3.40 -37.09 15.84
C GLU A 145 -2.10 -37.35 16.63
N LYS A 146 -0.94 -37.27 15.96
CA LYS A 146 0.39 -37.46 16.56
C LYS A 146 1.41 -36.49 15.96
N PRO A 147 2.44 -36.10 16.73
CA PRO A 147 3.55 -35.31 16.19
C PRO A 147 4.23 -36.04 15.03
N ILE A 148 4.48 -35.34 13.92
CA ILE A 148 5.27 -35.85 12.79
C ILE A 148 6.51 -34.96 12.66
N ASP A 149 7.69 -35.57 12.73
CA ASP A 149 8.95 -34.84 12.56
C ASP A 149 9.03 -34.18 11.17
N GLY A 150 9.33 -32.87 11.15
CA GLY A 150 9.56 -32.10 9.91
C GLY A 150 8.38 -31.27 9.38
N LYS A 151 7.20 -31.27 10.00
CA LYS A 151 6.02 -30.44 9.59
C LYS A 151 5.51 -29.50 10.69
N ALA A 152 6.36 -29.13 11.64
CA ALA A 152 5.99 -28.41 12.86
C ALA A 152 5.33 -27.03 12.63
N THR A 153 5.64 -26.36 11.52
CA THR A 153 5.12 -25.01 11.18
C THR A 153 3.69 -24.96 10.70
N GLU A 154 3.21 -26.05 10.11
CA GLU A 154 1.92 -26.10 9.43
C GLU A 154 1.00 -27.13 10.06
N SER A 155 1.26 -27.54 11.31
CA SER A 155 0.46 -28.57 11.96
C SER A 155 0.18 -28.29 13.44
N ILE A 156 -0.92 -28.85 13.91
CA ILE A 156 -1.35 -28.84 15.30
C ILE A 156 -1.74 -30.26 15.68
N VAL A 157 -1.29 -30.74 16.84
CA VAL A 157 -1.65 -32.06 17.35
C VAL A 157 -2.88 -31.91 18.24
N VAL A 158 -3.98 -32.58 17.91
CA VAL A 158 -5.21 -32.55 18.71
C VAL A 158 -5.31 -33.85 19.51
N VAL A 159 -5.38 -33.74 20.84
CA VAL A 159 -5.43 -34.89 21.74
C VAL A 159 -6.69 -34.84 22.62
N PRO A 160 -7.58 -35.83 22.53
CA PRO A 160 -8.75 -35.92 23.39
C PRO A 160 -8.38 -36.45 24.78
N THR A 161 -9.02 -35.93 25.84
CA THR A 161 -8.75 -36.28 27.23
C THR A 161 -9.96 -35.99 28.11
N GLU A 162 -10.48 -37.01 28.82
CA GLU A 162 -11.65 -36.89 29.73
C GLU A 162 -11.36 -36.06 31.00
N ARG A 163 -10.10 -35.74 31.26
CA ARG A 163 -9.65 -35.00 32.45
C ARG A 163 -9.77 -33.48 32.28
N LEU A 164 -9.96 -33.01 31.05
CA LEU A 164 -10.33 -31.64 30.77
C LEU A 164 -11.85 -31.53 30.72
N PRO A 165 -12.44 -30.46 31.30
CA PRO A 165 -13.87 -30.32 31.32
C PRO A 165 -14.39 -29.92 29.92
N GLN A 166 -15.61 -30.35 29.58
CA GLN A 166 -16.23 -30.06 28.29
C GLN A 166 -16.38 -28.55 28.05
N GLY A 167 -16.22 -28.10 26.81
CA GLY A 167 -16.33 -26.69 26.43
C GLY A 167 -15.06 -25.88 26.67
N VAL A 168 -13.94 -26.52 27.04
CA VAL A 168 -12.62 -25.89 27.22
C VAL A 168 -11.53 -26.72 26.54
N ALA A 169 -10.65 -26.04 25.81
CA ALA A 169 -9.43 -26.63 25.24
C ALA A 169 -8.18 -25.88 25.71
N LEU A 170 -7.10 -26.62 25.95
CA LEU A 170 -5.79 -26.08 26.29
C LEU A 170 -4.83 -26.26 25.12
N LEU A 171 -4.17 -25.19 24.71
CA LEU A 171 -3.15 -25.22 23.65
C LEU A 171 -1.78 -24.89 24.24
N ASP A 172 -0.86 -25.86 24.19
CA ASP A 172 0.55 -25.66 24.49
C ASP A 172 1.24 -25.01 23.30
N THR A 173 1.84 -23.84 23.51
CA THR A 173 2.61 -23.15 22.47
C THR A 173 4.10 -23.39 22.63
N PRO A 174 4.86 -23.33 21.52
CA PRO A 174 6.30 -23.12 21.59
C PRO A 174 6.68 -21.91 22.44
N ASP A 175 7.93 -21.87 22.87
CA ASP A 175 8.47 -20.74 23.63
C ASP A 175 8.47 -19.47 22.77
N ILE A 176 7.85 -18.38 23.27
CA ILE A 176 7.77 -17.13 22.51
C ILE A 176 9.12 -16.40 22.44
N ASP A 177 9.97 -16.61 23.45
CA ASP A 177 11.33 -16.11 23.57
C ASP A 177 12.36 -17.06 22.93
N SER A 178 11.91 -17.99 22.08
CA SER A 178 12.82 -18.88 21.34
C SER A 178 13.72 -18.08 20.41
N VAL A 179 15.00 -18.46 20.35
CA VAL A 179 15.96 -17.95 19.36
C VAL A 179 15.65 -18.43 17.94
N VAL A 180 14.78 -19.44 17.81
CA VAL A 180 14.33 -19.97 16.53
C VAL A 180 13.12 -19.14 16.09
N GLU A 181 13.31 -18.29 15.08
CA GLU A 181 12.28 -17.38 14.54
C GLU A 181 10.98 -18.11 14.19
N VAL A 182 11.10 -19.29 13.59
CA VAL A 182 9.96 -20.14 13.26
C VAL A 182 9.09 -20.50 14.47
N HIS A 183 9.69 -20.75 15.64
CA HIS A 183 8.91 -21.08 16.85
C HIS A 183 8.19 -19.87 17.43
N SER A 184 8.81 -18.68 17.36
CA SER A 184 8.16 -17.47 17.85
C SER A 184 6.99 -17.08 16.95
N GLU A 185 7.09 -17.21 15.63
CA GLU A 185 5.98 -16.99 14.68
C GLU A 185 4.78 -17.89 14.99
N ILE A 186 5.02 -19.20 15.18
CA ILE A 186 3.96 -20.15 15.56
C ILE A 186 3.30 -19.73 16.88
N ALA A 187 4.09 -19.38 17.90
CA ALA A 187 3.55 -18.96 19.20
C ALA A 187 2.66 -17.71 19.09
N HIS A 188 3.08 -16.70 18.32
CA HIS A 188 2.26 -15.49 18.08
C HIS A 188 0.95 -15.82 17.38
N ARG A 189 0.99 -16.73 16.40
CA ARG A 189 -0.21 -17.20 15.69
C ARG A 189 -1.19 -17.93 16.60
N MET A 190 -0.70 -18.79 17.50
CA MET A 190 -1.56 -19.46 18.47
C MET A 190 -2.23 -18.45 19.40
N LEU A 191 -1.46 -17.47 19.88
CA LEU A 191 -1.95 -16.39 20.72
C LEU A 191 -3.02 -15.53 20.05
N ASP A 192 -2.93 -15.30 18.74
CA ASP A 192 -3.93 -14.55 17.96
C ASP A 192 -5.29 -15.25 17.86
N ALA A 193 -5.32 -16.58 17.99
CA ALA A 193 -6.56 -17.38 17.93
C ALA A 193 -7.18 -17.68 19.30
N ALA A 194 -6.54 -17.26 20.39
CA ALA A 194 -6.95 -17.60 21.74
C ALA A 194 -8.16 -16.78 22.21
N ASP A 195 -9.10 -17.43 22.91
CA ASP A 195 -10.13 -16.71 23.66
C ASP A 195 -9.59 -16.24 25.02
N LEU A 196 -8.68 -17.02 25.63
CA LEU A 196 -8.02 -16.68 26.89
C LEU A 196 -6.53 -17.03 26.85
N TRP A 197 -5.72 -16.16 27.44
CA TRP A 197 -4.29 -16.33 27.56
C TRP A 197 -3.95 -16.75 28.99
N VAL A 198 -3.32 -17.90 29.16
CA VAL A 198 -2.70 -18.29 30.43
C VAL A 198 -1.21 -18.00 30.33
N PHE A 199 -0.78 -16.88 30.92
CA PHE A 199 0.60 -16.47 30.96
C PHE A 199 1.34 -17.13 32.13
N VAL A 200 2.29 -18.01 31.82
CA VAL A 200 3.10 -18.76 32.79
C VAL A 200 4.48 -18.14 32.90
N THR A 201 4.86 -17.75 34.11
CA THR A 201 6.22 -17.29 34.44
C THR A 201 6.72 -17.91 35.73
N THR A 202 8.02 -17.86 36.00
CA THR A 202 8.60 -18.43 37.22
C THR A 202 8.93 -17.36 38.25
N ALA A 203 9.04 -17.78 39.51
CA ALA A 203 9.55 -16.97 40.61
C ALA A 203 10.93 -16.33 40.35
N SER A 204 11.72 -16.88 39.43
CA SER A 204 13.03 -16.37 39.04
C SER A 204 13.03 -15.49 37.78
N ARG A 205 11.95 -15.47 36.99
CA ARG A 205 11.87 -14.80 35.68
C ARG A 205 10.69 -13.84 35.50
N TYR A 206 9.85 -13.68 36.52
CA TYR A 206 8.70 -12.78 36.45
C TYR A 206 9.09 -11.30 36.20
N ALA A 207 10.33 -10.92 36.53
CA ALA A 207 10.86 -9.58 36.30
C ALA A 207 11.62 -9.43 34.96
N ASP A 208 11.72 -10.48 34.14
CA ASP A 208 12.47 -10.45 32.88
C ASP A 208 11.73 -9.64 31.81
N ALA A 209 12.44 -8.80 31.05
CA ALA A 209 11.84 -7.94 30.03
C ALA A 209 10.98 -8.68 28.97
N PRO A 210 11.37 -9.86 28.42
CA PRO A 210 10.53 -10.59 27.46
C PRO A 210 9.15 -10.99 28.01
N SER A 211 9.06 -11.32 29.30
CA SER A 211 7.79 -11.63 29.99
C SER A 211 6.81 -10.45 29.91
N TRP A 212 7.31 -9.23 30.12
CA TRP A 212 6.50 -8.00 30.07
C TRP A 212 6.12 -7.60 28.65
N GLY A 213 6.96 -7.92 27.65
CA GLY A 213 6.62 -7.75 26.24
C GLY A 213 5.38 -8.55 25.83
N LEU A 214 5.27 -9.80 26.30
CA LEU A 214 4.09 -10.63 26.03
C LEU A 214 2.83 -10.12 26.74
N LEU A 215 2.95 -9.66 27.98
CA LEU A 215 1.82 -9.04 28.70
C LEU A 215 1.32 -7.77 27.98
N ARG A 216 2.24 -6.96 27.44
CA ARG A 216 1.90 -5.80 26.62
C ARG A 216 1.19 -6.20 25.34
N LEU A 217 1.68 -7.23 24.65
CA LEU A 217 1.05 -7.76 23.44
C LEU A 217 -0.39 -8.24 23.72
N ALA A 218 -0.62 -8.92 24.85
CA ALA A 218 -1.95 -9.36 25.29
C ALA A 218 -2.92 -8.17 25.41
N LYS A 219 -2.46 -7.09 26.04
CA LYS A 219 -3.23 -5.87 26.25
C LYS A 219 -3.50 -5.12 24.94
N GLU A 220 -2.49 -5.00 24.08
CA GLU A 220 -2.62 -4.36 22.76
C GLU A 220 -3.60 -5.11 21.85
N ARG A 221 -3.73 -6.43 22.00
CA ARG A 221 -4.68 -7.27 21.27
C ARG A 221 -6.06 -7.40 21.92
N GLY A 222 -6.22 -6.89 23.15
CA GLY A 222 -7.48 -6.97 23.90
C GLY A 222 -7.82 -8.39 24.38
N ALA A 223 -6.82 -9.27 24.52
CA ALA A 223 -7.04 -10.64 24.98
C ALA A 223 -7.32 -10.70 26.49
N ARG A 224 -8.22 -11.61 26.92
CA ARG A 224 -8.40 -11.90 28.34
C ARG A 224 -7.19 -12.66 28.86
N LEU A 225 -6.62 -12.17 29.96
CA LEU A 225 -5.38 -12.69 30.53
C LEU A 225 -5.66 -13.37 31.88
N VAL A 226 -4.94 -14.46 32.13
CA VAL A 226 -4.78 -15.15 33.41
C VAL A 226 -3.30 -15.37 33.64
N ILE A 227 -2.81 -15.15 34.86
CA ILE A 227 -1.38 -15.24 35.17
C ILE A 227 -1.13 -16.41 36.12
N VAL A 228 -0.14 -17.24 35.78
CA VAL A 228 0.35 -18.34 36.61
C VAL A 228 1.81 -18.07 36.98
N LEU A 229 2.06 -17.83 38.27
CA LEU A 229 3.41 -17.74 38.81
C LEU A 229 3.83 -19.12 39.33
N SER A 230 4.71 -19.80 38.59
CA SER A 230 5.17 -21.15 38.88
C SER A 230 6.49 -21.19 39.66
N ARG A 231 6.75 -22.34 40.29
CA ARG A 231 8.00 -22.64 41.03
C ARG A 231 8.31 -21.62 42.12
N VAL A 232 7.30 -21.24 42.90
CA VAL A 232 7.48 -20.30 44.01
C VAL A 232 8.04 -21.04 45.24
N PRO A 233 9.23 -20.66 45.76
CA PRO A 233 9.74 -21.25 46.98
C PRO A 233 8.85 -20.90 48.16
N ILE A 234 8.40 -21.90 48.92
CA ILE A 234 7.45 -21.72 50.04
C ILE A 234 7.95 -20.66 51.04
N LYS A 235 9.26 -20.67 51.36
CA LYS A 235 9.88 -19.74 52.31
C LYS A 235 9.81 -18.27 51.89
N SER A 236 9.77 -18.00 50.59
CA SER A 236 9.81 -16.64 50.02
C SER A 236 8.52 -16.26 49.30
N ARG A 237 7.46 -17.09 49.42
CA ARG A 237 6.20 -16.94 48.69
C ARG A 237 5.59 -15.57 48.88
N GLU A 238 5.44 -15.14 50.13
CA GLU A 238 4.80 -13.86 50.46
C GLU A 238 5.55 -12.66 49.84
N VAL A 239 6.88 -12.65 49.96
CA VAL A 239 7.73 -11.59 49.41
C VAL A 239 7.63 -11.51 47.90
N ILE A 240 7.71 -12.66 47.22
CA ILE A 240 7.69 -12.73 45.75
C ILE A 240 6.31 -12.36 45.21
N VAL A 241 5.22 -12.89 45.80
CA VAL A 241 3.85 -12.59 45.36
C VAL A 241 3.53 -11.11 45.57
N LYS A 242 3.95 -10.52 46.69
CA LYS A 242 3.79 -9.09 46.96
C LYS A 242 4.57 -8.23 45.96
N HIS A 243 5.82 -8.60 45.67
CA HIS A 243 6.63 -7.87 44.70
C HIS A 243 6.05 -7.95 43.29
N PHE A 244 5.67 -9.15 42.86
CA PHE A 244 5.06 -9.36 41.54
C PHE A 244 3.71 -8.66 41.41
N GLY A 245 2.87 -8.69 42.46
CA GLY A 245 1.61 -7.94 42.50
C GLY A 245 1.81 -6.45 42.27
N ARG A 246 2.76 -5.83 42.99
CA ARG A 246 3.10 -4.42 42.79
C ARG A 246 3.51 -4.11 41.34
N MET A 247 4.33 -4.96 40.73
CA MET A 247 4.72 -4.75 39.33
C MET A 247 3.52 -4.85 38.38
N LEU A 248 2.59 -5.77 38.62
CA LEU A 248 1.37 -5.88 37.80
C LEU A 248 0.48 -4.65 37.99
N ASP A 249 0.36 -4.13 39.21
CA ASP A 249 -0.41 -2.93 39.51
C ASP A 249 0.17 -1.70 38.77
N GLU A 250 1.51 -1.54 38.77
CA GLU A 250 2.21 -0.48 38.03
C GLU A 250 1.96 -0.55 36.50
N TYR A 251 1.74 -1.75 35.95
CA TYR A 251 1.41 -1.97 34.55
C TYR A 251 -0.10 -1.94 34.24
N GLY A 252 -0.95 -1.74 35.26
CA GLY A 252 -2.40 -1.71 35.15
C GLY A 252 -3.01 -3.08 34.89
N LEU A 253 -2.45 -4.13 35.49
CA LEU A 253 -2.92 -5.52 35.45
C LEU A 253 -3.36 -6.02 36.84
N ALA A 254 -3.78 -5.10 37.72
CA ALA A 254 -4.20 -5.40 39.09
C ALA A 254 -5.40 -6.37 39.14
N ASP A 255 -6.36 -6.19 38.25
CA ASP A 255 -7.61 -6.96 38.22
C ASP A 255 -7.47 -8.33 37.52
N VAL A 256 -6.27 -8.67 37.04
CA VAL A 256 -6.02 -9.94 36.36
C VAL A 256 -5.99 -11.09 37.37
N GLU A 257 -6.67 -12.18 37.02
CA GLU A 257 -6.71 -13.40 37.82
C GLU A 257 -5.33 -14.05 37.91
N ARG A 258 -4.93 -14.45 39.12
CA ARG A 258 -3.57 -14.85 39.45
C ARG A 258 -3.55 -16.16 40.23
N PHE A 259 -2.77 -17.12 39.75
CA PHE A 259 -2.54 -18.41 40.40
C PHE A 259 -1.06 -18.57 40.77
N VAL A 260 -0.80 -19.17 41.93
CA VAL A 260 0.56 -19.38 42.45
C VAL A 260 0.80 -20.86 42.64
N ILE A 261 1.73 -21.42 41.88
CA ILE A 261 2.16 -22.82 41.99
C ILE A 261 3.50 -22.86 42.72
N ASN A 262 3.54 -23.58 43.84
CA ASN A 262 4.76 -23.71 44.64
C ASN A 262 5.81 -24.56 43.90
N GLU A 263 7.06 -24.44 44.34
CA GLU A 263 8.12 -25.32 43.86
C GLU A 263 7.94 -26.75 44.37
N THR A 264 7.67 -27.69 43.44
CA THR A 264 7.45 -29.11 43.73
C THR A 264 8.25 -30.02 42.81
N LYS A 265 8.36 -31.29 43.18
CA LYS A 265 9.06 -32.30 42.38
C LYS A 265 8.16 -32.74 41.22
N VAL A 266 8.68 -32.62 40.00
CA VAL A 266 8.02 -33.08 38.78
C VAL A 266 8.40 -34.55 38.54
N VAL A 267 7.41 -35.42 38.41
CA VAL A 267 7.58 -36.86 38.10
C VAL A 267 6.91 -37.13 36.75
N ASP A 268 7.62 -37.79 35.83
CA ASP A 268 7.16 -38.07 34.45
C ASP A 268 6.62 -36.83 33.70
N GLY A 269 7.21 -35.67 33.93
CA GLY A 269 6.81 -34.41 33.30
C GLY A 269 5.52 -33.80 33.85
N ARG A 270 5.00 -34.28 34.98
CA ARG A 270 3.78 -33.80 35.66
C ARG A 270 4.02 -33.41 37.12
N MET A 271 3.18 -32.51 37.62
CA MET A 271 3.08 -32.12 39.03
C MET A 271 1.96 -32.92 39.71
N THR A 272 1.80 -32.81 41.03
CA THR A 272 0.65 -33.42 41.71
C THR A 272 -0.62 -32.61 41.43
N ASP A 273 -1.79 -33.27 41.46
CA ASP A 273 -3.07 -32.59 41.24
C ASP A 273 -3.34 -31.50 42.30
N ASP A 274 -2.84 -31.69 43.52
CA ASP A 274 -2.94 -30.70 44.62
C ASP A 274 -2.24 -29.38 44.30
N ASP A 275 -1.17 -29.40 43.51
CA ASP A 275 -0.39 -28.20 43.18
C ASP A 275 -1.13 -27.28 42.18
N VAL A 276 -2.10 -27.82 41.45
CA VAL A 276 -2.85 -27.11 40.39
C VAL A 276 -4.35 -27.06 40.68
N VAL A 277 -4.77 -27.39 41.91
CA VAL A 277 -6.18 -27.51 42.28
C VAL A 277 -6.97 -26.23 42.01
N ASP A 278 -6.43 -25.06 42.38
CA ASP A 278 -7.08 -23.76 42.19
C ASP A 278 -7.31 -23.47 40.70
N LEU A 279 -6.31 -23.74 39.86
CA LEU A 279 -6.41 -23.56 38.42
C LEU A 279 -7.38 -24.56 37.78
N ARG A 280 -7.40 -25.81 38.27
CA ARG A 280 -8.33 -26.84 37.80
C ARG A 280 -9.77 -26.49 38.16
N MET A 281 -10.01 -26.02 39.38
CA MET A 281 -11.34 -25.54 39.81
C MET A 281 -11.80 -24.36 38.97
N TRP A 282 -10.90 -23.42 38.66
CA TRP A 282 -11.21 -22.31 37.77
C TRP A 282 -11.59 -22.75 36.35
N LEU A 283 -10.84 -23.69 35.75
CA LEU A 283 -11.18 -24.27 34.44
C LEU A 283 -12.53 -25.01 34.46
N ALA A 284 -12.82 -25.71 35.56
CA ALA A 284 -14.10 -26.40 35.74
C ALA A 284 -15.27 -25.41 35.87
N ASP A 285 -15.10 -24.31 36.60
CA ASP A 285 -16.09 -23.24 36.74
C ASP A 285 -16.40 -22.60 35.37
N LEU A 286 -15.38 -22.35 34.54
CA LEU A 286 -15.54 -21.84 33.18
C LEU A 286 -16.27 -22.83 32.24
N SER A 287 -16.16 -24.13 32.49
CA SER A 287 -16.86 -25.17 31.72
C SER A 287 -18.34 -25.28 32.11
N VAL A 288 -18.63 -25.30 33.41
CA VAL A 288 -19.99 -25.50 33.93
C VAL A 288 -20.86 -24.27 33.67
N ASP A 289 -20.30 -23.07 33.80
CA ASP A 289 -21.02 -21.82 33.58
C ASP A 289 -20.94 -21.39 32.11
N GLU A 290 -21.91 -21.82 31.32
CA GLU A 290 -22.05 -21.45 29.91
C GLU A 290 -22.15 -19.93 29.70
N GLN A 291 -22.80 -19.20 30.61
CA GLN A 291 -22.90 -17.74 30.52
C GLN A 291 -21.53 -17.10 30.74
N ARG A 292 -20.77 -17.56 31.73
CA ARG A 292 -19.42 -17.05 32.01
C ARG A 292 -18.44 -17.35 30.89
N ARG A 293 -18.52 -18.54 30.29
CA ARG A 293 -17.74 -18.89 29.09
C ARG A 293 -18.08 -17.97 27.93
N ALA A 294 -19.37 -17.81 27.62
CA ALA A 294 -19.84 -16.93 26.55
C ALA A 294 -19.40 -15.47 26.80
N GLN A 295 -19.50 -14.98 28.03
CA GLN A 295 -19.02 -13.65 28.41
C GLN A 295 -17.49 -13.51 28.24
N ALA A 296 -16.71 -14.53 28.60
CA ALA A 296 -15.26 -14.51 28.41
C ALA A 296 -14.89 -14.39 26.92
N ILE A 297 -15.53 -15.19 26.07
CA ILE A 297 -15.35 -15.16 24.61
C ILE A 297 -15.78 -13.80 24.04
N GLN A 298 -16.97 -13.32 24.40
CA GLN A 298 -17.48 -12.02 23.95
C GLN A 298 -16.60 -10.87 24.42
N SER A 299 -16.04 -10.94 25.63
CA SER A 299 -15.11 -9.93 26.15
C SER A 299 -13.83 -9.89 25.30
N THR A 300 -13.26 -11.04 24.95
CA THR A 300 -12.08 -11.11 24.08
C THR A 300 -12.39 -10.61 22.67
N LEU A 301 -13.51 -11.05 22.08
CA LEU A 301 -13.95 -10.57 20.77
C LEU A 301 -14.16 -9.04 20.75
N ASN A 302 -14.81 -8.49 21.78
CA ASN A 302 -14.95 -7.04 21.96
C ASN A 302 -13.61 -6.33 22.16
N GLY A 303 -12.67 -6.95 22.88
CA GLY A 303 -11.31 -6.46 23.04
C GLY A 303 -10.58 -6.37 21.70
N VAL A 304 -10.70 -7.40 20.86
CA VAL A 304 -10.14 -7.41 19.50
C VAL A 304 -10.76 -6.32 18.64
N PHE A 305 -12.09 -6.17 18.63
CA PHE A 305 -12.76 -5.08 17.90
C PHE A 305 -12.32 -3.70 18.39
N ASN A 306 -12.19 -3.52 19.70
CA ASN A 306 -11.67 -2.27 20.26
C ASN A 306 -10.22 -2.02 19.84
N SER A 307 -9.39 -3.06 19.68
CA SER A 307 -8.02 -2.92 19.17
C SER A 307 -7.98 -2.44 17.70
N PHE A 308 -8.97 -2.81 16.88
CA PHE A 308 -9.05 -2.35 15.49
C PHE A 308 -9.29 -0.85 15.37
N ARG A 309 -9.92 -0.21 16.36
CA ARG A 309 -10.13 1.25 16.41
C ARG A 309 -8.84 2.06 16.43
N SER A 310 -7.72 1.48 16.87
CA SER A 310 -6.41 2.14 16.85
C SER A 310 -5.52 1.63 15.71
N ARG A 311 -5.54 0.32 15.44
CA ARG A 311 -4.67 -0.34 14.46
C ARG A 311 -5.07 -0.03 13.02
N VAL A 312 -6.37 -0.04 12.69
CA VAL A 312 -6.82 0.22 11.32
C VAL A 312 -6.57 1.68 10.91
N PRO A 313 -6.86 2.70 11.74
CA PRO A 313 -6.48 4.07 11.44
C PRO A 313 -4.96 4.31 11.41
N ALA A 314 -4.16 3.51 12.11
CA ALA A 314 -2.71 3.56 11.95
C ALA A 314 -2.28 3.10 10.54
N LEU A 315 -2.85 2.01 10.03
CA LEU A 315 -2.64 1.56 8.65
C LEU A 315 -3.07 2.62 7.63
N ALA A 316 -4.24 3.27 7.85
CA ALA A 316 -4.72 4.34 7.00
C ALA A 316 -3.73 5.52 6.94
N ARG A 317 -3.17 5.96 8.07
CA ARG A 317 -2.15 7.03 8.12
C ARG A 317 -0.86 6.67 7.36
N HIS A 318 -0.41 5.42 7.47
CA HIS A 318 0.74 4.96 6.68
C HIS A 318 0.44 4.98 5.17
N LEU A 319 -0.79 4.61 4.79
CA LEU A 319 -1.22 4.67 3.40
C LEU A 319 -1.30 6.12 2.89
N GLU A 320 -1.94 7.01 3.64
CA GLU A 320 -2.05 8.44 3.31
C GLU A 320 -0.68 9.08 3.07
N THR A 321 0.33 8.68 3.85
CA THR A 321 1.71 9.13 3.65
C THR A 321 2.27 8.72 2.28
N GLN A 322 1.97 7.50 1.82
CA GLN A 322 2.39 7.02 0.50
C GLN A 322 1.60 7.69 -0.64
N VAL A 323 0.30 7.91 -0.45
CA VAL A 323 -0.56 8.62 -1.41
C VAL A 323 -0.10 10.07 -1.58
N ALA A 324 0.22 10.76 -0.48
CA ALA A 324 0.74 12.12 -0.51
C ALA A 324 2.08 12.18 -1.28
N LEU A 325 2.98 11.24 -1.02
CA LEU A 325 4.25 11.14 -1.75
C LEU A 325 4.04 10.88 -3.25
N ARG A 326 3.07 10.03 -3.64
CA ARG A 326 2.72 9.81 -5.05
C ARG A 326 2.22 11.08 -5.72
N ALA A 327 1.31 11.81 -5.07
CA ALA A 327 0.75 13.05 -5.60
C ALA A 327 1.85 14.10 -5.82
N ASP A 328 2.75 14.21 -4.86
CA ASP A 328 3.94 15.05 -4.91
C ASP A 328 4.88 14.69 -6.08
N LEU A 329 5.20 13.40 -6.24
CA LEU A 329 6.06 12.91 -7.33
C LEU A 329 5.43 13.16 -8.69
N ARG A 330 4.10 13.00 -8.80
CA ARG A 330 3.34 13.33 -10.02
C ARG A 330 3.37 14.83 -10.30
N SER A 331 3.19 15.66 -9.27
CA SER A 331 3.26 17.11 -9.40
C SER A 331 4.66 17.58 -9.87
N ASP A 332 5.72 16.89 -9.48
CA ASP A 332 7.08 17.18 -9.97
C ASP A 332 7.22 16.94 -11.48
N VAL A 333 6.60 15.87 -12.00
CA VAL A 333 6.54 15.57 -13.44
C VAL A 333 5.77 16.66 -14.19
N ASP A 334 4.55 16.95 -13.73
CA ASP A 334 3.68 17.93 -14.37
C ASP A 334 4.34 19.32 -14.40
N ALA A 335 4.98 19.72 -13.29
CA ALA A 335 5.71 21.00 -13.20
C ALA A 335 6.90 21.08 -14.18
N ALA A 336 7.71 20.02 -14.29
CA ALA A 336 8.86 20.00 -15.19
C ALA A 336 8.45 20.08 -16.67
N PHE A 337 7.44 19.31 -17.09
CA PHE A 337 6.97 19.32 -18.47
C PHE A 337 6.18 20.60 -18.81
N MET A 338 5.40 21.17 -17.88
CA MET A 338 4.81 22.51 -18.06
C MET A 338 5.90 23.59 -18.20
N GLY A 339 6.97 23.50 -17.41
CA GLY A 339 8.14 24.36 -17.52
C GLY A 339 8.79 24.27 -18.90
N ALA A 340 8.99 23.05 -19.42
CA ALA A 340 9.53 22.84 -20.76
C ALA A 340 8.64 23.43 -21.88
N ILE A 341 7.30 23.31 -21.77
CA ILE A 341 6.39 23.97 -22.73
C ILE A 341 6.54 25.49 -22.67
N ALA A 342 6.61 26.07 -21.47
CA ALA A 342 6.79 27.51 -21.30
C ALA A 342 8.12 27.99 -21.89
N GLU A 343 9.18 27.18 -21.76
CA GLU A 343 10.49 27.49 -22.34
C GLU A 343 10.47 27.44 -23.87
N ILE A 344 9.84 26.43 -24.47
CA ILE A 344 9.69 26.33 -25.94
C ILE A 344 8.87 27.52 -26.46
N ASP A 345 7.80 27.89 -25.75
CA ASP A 345 6.99 29.06 -26.06
C ASP A 345 7.82 30.35 -26.04
N GLU A 346 8.74 30.50 -25.09
CA GLU A 346 9.62 31.66 -25.02
C GLU A 346 10.69 31.64 -26.13
N ALA A 347 11.29 30.48 -26.39
CA ALA A 347 12.27 30.28 -27.46
C ALA A 347 11.68 30.57 -28.86
N THR A 348 10.40 30.25 -29.07
CA THR A 348 9.67 30.57 -30.31
C THR A 348 9.28 32.04 -30.44
N ARG A 349 9.25 32.81 -29.34
CA ARG A 349 8.93 34.25 -29.36
C ARG A 349 10.16 35.14 -29.50
N ASN A 350 11.26 34.80 -28.82
CA ASN A 350 12.43 35.67 -28.69
C ASN A 350 13.49 35.51 -29.80
N GLY A 351 13.26 34.61 -30.76
CA GLY A 351 14.17 34.43 -31.89
C GLY A 351 15.40 33.57 -31.59
N SER A 352 15.48 32.91 -30.44
CA SER A 352 16.61 32.04 -30.09
C SER A 352 16.80 30.89 -31.09
N LEU A 353 15.68 30.39 -31.65
CA LEU A 353 15.64 29.35 -32.68
C LEU A 353 16.31 29.74 -34.00
N LEU A 354 16.45 31.03 -34.27
CA LEU A 354 16.98 31.56 -35.53
C LEU A 354 18.44 31.98 -35.39
N ARG A 355 19.24 31.12 -34.78
CA ARG A 355 20.69 31.26 -34.62
C ARG A 355 21.40 30.06 -35.28
N GLY A 356 22.66 30.23 -35.68
CA GLY A 356 23.44 29.16 -36.30
C GLY A 356 22.95 28.80 -37.72
N GLU A 357 22.69 27.51 -37.97
CA GLU A 357 22.38 27.01 -39.33
C GLU A 357 21.10 27.63 -39.91
N VAL A 358 20.03 27.79 -39.13
CA VAL A 358 18.78 28.37 -39.63
C VAL A 358 18.98 29.81 -40.10
N LEU A 359 19.77 30.59 -39.36
CA LEU A 359 20.13 31.95 -39.75
C LEU A 359 20.99 31.97 -41.01
N ALA A 360 21.97 31.08 -41.12
CA ALA A 360 22.83 30.98 -42.29
C ALA A 360 22.02 30.61 -43.55
N ARG A 361 21.09 29.64 -43.46
CA ARG A 361 20.20 29.26 -44.56
C ARG A 361 19.23 30.38 -44.93
N TRP A 362 18.73 31.12 -43.94
CA TRP A 362 17.90 32.29 -44.17
C TRP A 362 18.66 33.41 -44.89
N GLN A 363 19.89 33.70 -44.46
CA GLN A 363 20.75 34.71 -45.08
C GLN A 363 21.15 34.33 -46.51
N ASP A 364 21.43 33.06 -46.78
CA ASP A 364 21.67 32.55 -48.14
C ASP A 364 20.43 32.73 -49.03
N PHE A 365 19.24 32.38 -48.53
CA PHE A 365 17.97 32.58 -49.25
C PHE A 365 17.63 34.06 -49.50
N ALA A 366 17.79 34.92 -48.48
CA ALA A 366 17.49 36.34 -48.59
C ALA A 366 18.54 37.11 -49.41
N GLY A 367 19.82 36.77 -49.25
CA GLY A 367 20.97 37.43 -49.89
C GLY A 367 21.19 37.05 -51.36
N SER A 368 20.77 35.85 -51.78
CA SER A 368 20.91 35.37 -53.16
C SER A 368 19.90 35.95 -54.16
N GLY A 369 18.98 36.80 -53.69
CA GLY A 369 17.90 37.37 -54.51
C GLY A 369 16.72 36.42 -54.76
N ASP A 370 16.74 35.21 -54.19
CA ASP A 370 15.62 34.25 -54.26
C ASP A 370 14.37 34.80 -53.57
N LEU A 371 14.53 35.58 -52.49
CA LEU A 371 13.45 36.34 -51.85
C LEU A 371 12.76 37.33 -52.80
N MET A 372 13.51 38.07 -53.63
CA MET A 372 12.91 39.01 -54.59
C MET A 372 12.28 38.30 -55.79
N ARG A 373 12.78 37.11 -56.13
CA ARG A 373 12.22 36.25 -57.20
C ARG A 373 10.90 35.61 -56.79
N SER A 374 10.75 35.17 -55.54
CA SER A 374 9.48 34.65 -55.01
C SER A 374 8.37 35.71 -54.93
N LEU A 375 8.75 36.99 -55.00
CA LEU A 375 7.86 38.15 -55.04
C LEU A 375 7.69 38.75 -56.47
N SER A 376 8.14 38.08 -57.54
CA SER A 376 8.27 38.69 -58.88
C SER A 376 7.09 38.46 -59.86
N LEU A 377 6.92 39.44 -60.76
CA LEU A 377 5.80 39.63 -61.71
C LEU A 377 5.98 38.94 -63.09
N ARG A 378 7.14 38.33 -63.36
CA ARG A 378 7.44 37.71 -64.67
C ARG A 378 8.16 36.39 -64.47
N LYS A 379 7.75 35.36 -65.22
CA LYS A 379 8.44 34.06 -65.33
C LYS A 379 9.88 34.28 -65.81
N SER A 380 10.81 34.46 -64.86
CA SER A 380 12.25 34.41 -65.13
C SER A 380 12.69 32.95 -65.24
N LYS A 381 13.65 32.65 -66.14
CA LYS A 381 14.23 31.31 -66.28
C LYS A 381 14.82 30.87 -64.93
N ALA A 382 14.29 29.77 -64.38
CA ALA A 382 14.73 29.20 -63.12
C ALA A 382 16.20 28.75 -63.22
N GLN A 383 17.02 29.17 -62.25
CA GLN A 383 18.33 28.58 -62.00
C GLN A 383 18.11 27.27 -61.21
N PRO A 384 18.88 26.19 -61.46
CA PRO A 384 18.60 24.87 -60.87
C PRO A 384 18.59 24.83 -59.33
N GLN A 385 19.22 25.78 -58.64
CA GLN A 385 19.47 25.75 -57.18
C GLN A 385 18.42 26.45 -56.29
N GLY A 386 17.50 27.25 -56.85
CA GLY A 386 16.45 27.93 -56.07
C GLY A 386 15.55 27.01 -55.21
N PRO A 387 14.97 25.92 -55.77
CA PRO A 387 14.16 24.98 -54.98
C PRO A 387 14.98 24.18 -53.95
N GLU A 388 16.28 23.99 -54.18
CA GLU A 388 17.17 23.31 -53.23
C GLU A 388 17.41 24.17 -51.98
N ARG A 389 17.65 25.47 -52.14
CA ARG A 389 17.82 26.40 -50.99
C ARG A 389 16.55 26.52 -50.15
N LEU A 390 15.37 26.55 -50.79
CA LEU A 390 14.10 26.59 -50.09
C LEU A 390 13.86 25.33 -49.25
N ARG A 391 14.13 24.15 -49.83
CA ARG A 391 14.07 22.86 -49.11
C ARG A 391 15.08 22.80 -47.96
N ALA A 392 16.29 23.31 -48.17
CA ALA A 392 17.31 23.39 -47.12
C ALA A 392 16.87 24.29 -45.96
N LEU A 393 16.24 25.44 -46.24
CA LEU A 393 15.68 26.30 -45.19
C LEU A 393 14.52 25.62 -44.44
N LYS A 394 13.59 24.96 -45.15
CA LYS A 394 12.50 24.19 -44.52
C LYS A 394 13.05 23.09 -43.60
N ALA A 395 14.07 22.36 -44.05
CA ALA A 395 14.75 21.31 -43.29
C ALA A 395 15.50 21.88 -42.07
N ALA A 396 16.19 23.02 -42.22
CA ALA A 396 16.89 23.66 -41.11
C ALA A 396 15.91 24.16 -40.03
N LEU A 397 14.80 24.80 -40.42
CA LEU A 397 13.74 25.22 -39.47
C LEU A 397 13.16 24.04 -38.70
N ARG A 398 12.92 22.94 -39.41
CA ARG A 398 12.45 21.69 -38.81
C ARG A 398 13.47 21.16 -37.79
N ALA A 399 14.73 21.01 -38.18
CA ALA A 399 15.79 20.51 -37.30
C ALA A 399 15.99 21.41 -36.06
N GLY A 400 15.87 22.74 -36.23
CA GLY A 400 15.95 23.70 -35.12
C GLY A 400 14.82 23.53 -34.11
N LEU A 401 13.58 23.39 -34.58
CA LEU A 401 12.42 23.11 -33.73
C LEU A 401 12.52 21.74 -33.06
N GLU A 402 12.92 20.70 -33.80
CA GLU A 402 13.15 19.35 -33.25
C GLU A 402 14.20 19.39 -32.13
N SER A 403 15.30 20.12 -32.34
CA SER A 403 16.36 20.31 -31.35
C SER A 403 15.88 21.01 -30.07
N VAL A 404 15.06 22.06 -30.20
CA VAL A 404 14.52 22.77 -29.02
C VAL A 404 13.52 21.92 -28.25
N ILE A 405 12.65 21.18 -28.93
CA ILE A 405 11.70 20.26 -28.26
C ILE A 405 12.47 19.15 -27.54
N THR A 406 13.41 18.51 -28.21
CA THR A 406 14.18 17.38 -27.63
C THR A 406 15.09 17.81 -26.48
N SER A 407 15.75 18.97 -26.58
CA SER A 407 16.56 19.52 -25.48
C SER A 407 15.73 19.99 -24.29
N SER A 408 14.54 20.52 -24.51
CA SER A 408 13.62 20.90 -23.42
C SER A 408 13.03 19.67 -22.74
N ALA A 409 12.68 18.63 -23.50
CA ALA A 409 12.25 17.33 -22.97
C ALA A 409 13.36 16.62 -22.17
N LEU A 410 14.62 16.69 -22.65
CA LEU A 410 15.76 16.16 -21.91
C LEU A 410 15.94 16.87 -20.57
N ARG A 411 15.91 18.19 -20.56
CA ARG A 411 16.04 18.97 -19.31
C ARG A 411 14.88 18.70 -18.35
N ALA A 412 13.65 18.62 -18.84
CA ALA A 412 12.51 18.22 -18.02
C ALA A 412 12.71 16.82 -17.41
N SER A 413 13.17 15.85 -18.21
CA SER A 413 13.44 14.49 -17.74
C SER A 413 14.54 14.45 -16.67
N GLU A 414 15.63 15.19 -16.88
CA GLU A 414 16.72 15.35 -15.91
C GLU A 414 16.24 16.04 -14.63
N GLU A 415 15.40 17.06 -14.75
CA GLU A 415 14.82 17.80 -13.62
C GLU A 415 13.90 16.91 -12.78
N VAL A 416 13.03 16.12 -13.41
CA VAL A 416 12.17 15.14 -12.71
C VAL A 416 13.04 14.18 -11.90
N VAL A 417 14.03 13.56 -12.54
CA VAL A 417 14.94 12.62 -11.87
C VAL A 417 15.71 13.30 -10.73
N ALA A 418 16.16 14.54 -10.91
CA ALA A 418 16.85 15.30 -9.87
C ALA A 418 15.94 15.59 -8.67
N ARG A 419 14.69 16.03 -8.90
CA ARG A 419 13.70 16.28 -7.83
C ARG A 419 13.32 15.00 -7.10
N TRP A 420 13.14 13.89 -7.82
CA TRP A 420 12.84 12.59 -7.21
C TRP A 420 13.99 12.10 -6.31
N ARG A 421 15.25 12.26 -6.72
CA ARG A 421 16.42 11.93 -5.88
C ARG A 421 16.49 12.75 -4.59
N GLN A 422 16.06 14.01 -4.61
CA GLN A 422 16.06 14.85 -3.41
C GLN A 422 15.09 14.35 -2.32
N ARG A 423 14.08 13.55 -2.70
CA ARG A 423 13.08 13.01 -1.76
C ARG A 423 13.56 11.75 -1.00
N ALA A 424 14.74 11.22 -1.35
CA ALA A 424 15.38 10.03 -0.76
C ALA A 424 14.50 8.76 -0.73
N GLY A 425 15.09 7.60 -0.42
CA GLY A 425 14.37 6.33 -0.24
C GLY A 425 13.60 5.89 -1.48
N ALA A 426 12.27 5.91 -1.42
CA ALA A 426 11.39 5.63 -2.56
C ALA A 426 11.68 6.50 -3.79
N GLY A 427 12.01 7.79 -3.61
CA GLY A 427 12.32 8.70 -4.71
C GLY A 427 13.60 8.32 -5.46
N ASP A 428 14.63 7.86 -4.73
CA ASP A 428 15.89 7.40 -5.33
C ASP A 428 15.70 6.13 -6.17
N ARG A 429 14.89 5.18 -5.69
CA ARG A 429 14.59 3.95 -6.46
C ARG A 429 13.82 4.26 -7.74
N LEU A 430 12.81 5.13 -7.65
CA LEU A 430 12.03 5.56 -8.82
C LEU A 430 12.90 6.31 -9.83
N ALA A 431 13.80 7.17 -9.34
CA ALA A 431 14.77 7.88 -10.17
C ALA A 431 15.83 6.95 -10.82
N ALA A 432 16.05 5.76 -10.26
CA ALA A 432 16.93 4.74 -10.83
C ALA A 432 16.25 3.90 -11.93
N THR A 433 14.95 4.07 -12.17
CA THR A 433 14.21 3.39 -13.24
C THR A 433 14.88 3.64 -14.60
N PRO A 434 15.28 2.58 -15.33
CA PRO A 434 15.99 2.74 -16.59
C PRO A 434 15.23 3.59 -17.61
N GLY A 435 15.89 4.63 -18.10
CA GLY A 435 15.39 5.46 -19.20
C GLY A 435 14.47 6.62 -18.81
N LEU A 436 14.14 6.84 -17.53
CA LEU A 436 13.36 8.03 -17.13
C LEU A 436 14.17 9.34 -17.22
N GLY A 437 15.50 9.29 -17.06
CA GLY A 437 16.35 10.47 -17.18
C GLY A 437 16.60 10.96 -18.61
N ARG A 438 15.89 10.42 -19.60
CA ARG A 438 16.06 10.78 -21.01
C ARG A 438 14.72 10.68 -21.78
N PRO A 439 14.51 11.53 -22.78
CA PRO A 439 13.30 11.46 -23.60
C PRO A 439 13.24 10.13 -24.36
N SER A 440 12.04 9.60 -24.54
CA SER A 440 11.85 8.38 -25.31
C SER A 440 12.21 8.56 -26.80
N GLU A 441 12.62 7.47 -27.45
CA GLU A 441 12.80 7.49 -28.92
C GLU A 441 11.48 7.81 -29.64
N GLU A 442 10.34 7.44 -29.05
CA GLU A 442 9.03 7.74 -29.62
C GLU A 442 8.69 9.23 -29.53
N LEU A 443 9.07 9.93 -28.45
CA LEU A 443 8.97 11.38 -28.37
C LEU A 443 9.73 12.05 -29.51
N VAL A 444 10.97 11.62 -29.79
CA VAL A 444 11.78 12.16 -30.88
C VAL A 444 11.10 11.94 -32.23
N ARG A 445 10.60 10.73 -32.49
CA ARG A 445 9.88 10.40 -33.73
C ARG A 445 8.57 11.20 -33.87
N ARG A 446 7.80 11.36 -32.79
CA ARG A 446 6.55 12.13 -32.78
C ARG A 446 6.78 13.63 -32.95
N ALA A 447 7.81 14.19 -32.32
CA ALA A 447 8.20 15.59 -32.49
C ALA A 447 8.48 15.91 -33.97
N ALA A 448 9.24 15.04 -34.64
CA ALA A 448 9.55 15.21 -36.05
C ALA A 448 8.28 15.18 -36.94
N ARG A 449 7.35 14.25 -36.67
CA ARG A 449 6.06 14.18 -37.38
C ARG A 449 5.17 15.39 -37.10
N ALA A 450 5.09 15.81 -35.84
CA ALA A 450 4.28 16.95 -35.40
C ALA A 450 4.76 18.26 -36.02
N ILE A 451 6.08 18.49 -36.08
CA ILE A 451 6.64 19.68 -36.73
C ILE A 451 6.37 19.66 -38.23
N SER A 452 6.46 18.49 -38.88
CA SER A 452 6.10 18.36 -40.30
C SER A 452 4.64 18.75 -40.55
N GLY A 453 3.73 18.16 -39.76
CA GLY A 453 2.30 18.46 -39.86
C GLY A 453 1.98 19.91 -39.53
N TRP A 454 2.71 20.52 -38.60
CA TRP A 454 2.60 21.95 -38.31
C TRP A 454 3.06 22.83 -39.48
N GLN A 455 4.20 22.52 -40.11
CA GLN A 455 4.67 23.26 -41.29
C GLN A 455 3.63 23.21 -42.42
N ASP A 456 3.05 22.03 -42.66
CA ASP A 456 2.02 21.86 -43.69
C ASP A 456 0.71 22.59 -43.32
N HIS A 457 0.33 22.59 -42.04
CA HIS A 457 -0.80 23.37 -41.53
C HIS A 457 -0.59 24.88 -41.68
N VAL A 458 0.61 25.40 -41.42
CA VAL A 458 0.94 26.82 -41.63
C VAL A 458 0.83 27.19 -43.11
N SER A 459 1.33 26.34 -44.01
CA SER A 459 1.14 26.53 -45.45
C SER A 459 -0.34 26.57 -45.84
N GLU A 460 -1.16 25.73 -45.23
CA GLU A 460 -2.61 25.71 -45.45
C GLU A 460 -3.32 26.97 -44.96
N LEU A 461 -2.98 27.44 -43.76
CA LEU A 461 -3.53 28.68 -43.21
C LEU A 461 -3.22 29.88 -44.10
N ILE A 462 -2.02 29.95 -44.67
CA ILE A 462 -1.62 31.03 -45.58
C ILE A 462 -2.35 30.92 -46.91
N ARG A 463 -2.56 29.71 -47.42
CA ARG A 463 -3.34 29.46 -48.65
C ARG A 463 -4.79 29.91 -48.51
N THR A 464 -5.41 29.65 -47.36
CA THR A 464 -6.84 29.89 -47.11
C THR A 464 -7.15 31.30 -46.61
N GLU A 465 -6.34 31.84 -45.68
CA GLU A 465 -6.59 33.14 -45.01
C GLU A 465 -5.72 34.29 -45.55
N GLY A 466 -4.64 33.97 -46.28
CA GLY A 466 -3.67 34.95 -46.79
C GLY A 466 -4.11 35.74 -48.03
N VAL A 467 -5.27 35.41 -48.63
CA VAL A 467 -5.79 36.04 -49.87
C VAL A 467 -7.04 36.87 -49.59
N THR A 468 -6.97 37.84 -48.68
CA THR A 468 -8.13 38.70 -48.36
C THR A 468 -8.11 40.08 -49.03
N LYS A 469 -7.06 40.45 -49.79
CA LYS A 469 -7.09 41.65 -50.65
C LYS A 469 -6.97 41.31 -52.13
N ARG A 470 -8.13 41.12 -52.75
CA ARG A 470 -8.36 41.03 -54.21
C ARG A 470 -7.73 42.21 -55.00
N SER A 471 -7.29 43.27 -54.32
CA SER A 471 -6.63 44.47 -54.85
C SER A 471 -5.10 44.38 -55.00
N VAL A 472 -4.39 43.45 -54.32
CA VAL A 472 -2.93 43.26 -54.49
C VAL A 472 -2.60 42.10 -55.44
N ALA A 473 -3.52 41.14 -55.59
CA ALA A 473 -3.39 39.98 -56.47
C ALA A 473 -3.25 40.30 -57.97
N LYS A 474 -3.57 41.54 -58.41
CA LYS A 474 -3.38 41.96 -59.81
C LYS A 474 -1.93 42.30 -60.18
N VAL A 475 -1.05 42.51 -59.19
CA VAL A 475 0.30 43.04 -59.41
C VAL A 475 1.40 42.16 -58.82
N VAL A 476 1.11 41.10 -58.07
CA VAL A 476 2.16 40.16 -57.63
C VAL A 476 1.59 38.74 -57.47
N THR A 477 2.23 37.76 -58.13
CA THR A 477 1.99 36.33 -57.94
C THR A 477 3.07 35.76 -57.03
N PHE A 478 2.67 35.05 -55.97
CA PHE A 478 3.58 34.48 -54.99
C PHE A 478 3.54 32.96 -55.00
N ASP A 479 4.68 32.35 -54.72
CA ASP A 479 4.77 30.94 -54.35
C ASP A 479 4.36 30.76 -52.87
N VAL A 480 3.34 29.93 -52.62
CA VAL A 480 2.77 29.73 -51.27
C VAL A 480 3.80 29.10 -50.33
N ASP A 481 4.65 28.20 -50.83
CA ASP A 481 5.68 27.53 -50.03
C ASP A 481 6.73 28.54 -49.54
N SER A 482 7.18 29.42 -50.44
CA SER A 482 8.10 30.52 -50.12
C SER A 482 7.51 31.51 -49.10
N LEU A 483 6.25 31.93 -49.29
CA LEU A 483 5.57 32.84 -48.36
C LEU A 483 5.39 32.21 -46.98
N SER A 484 5.12 30.91 -46.93
CA SER A 484 4.95 30.15 -45.70
C SER A 484 6.24 30.03 -44.90
N LEU A 485 7.36 29.81 -45.58
CA LEU A 485 8.69 29.80 -44.94
C LEU A 485 9.10 31.18 -44.41
N ILE A 486 8.84 32.25 -45.18
CA ILE A 486 9.07 33.63 -44.72
C ILE A 486 8.21 33.94 -43.49
N PHE A 487 6.94 33.49 -43.50
CA PHE A 487 6.05 33.60 -42.36
C PHE A 487 6.56 32.83 -41.14
N MET A 488 6.97 31.57 -41.30
CA MET A 488 7.53 30.77 -40.20
C MET A 488 8.78 31.43 -39.59
N VAL A 489 9.70 31.95 -40.41
CA VAL A 489 10.88 32.70 -39.92
C VAL A 489 10.44 33.97 -39.16
N GLY A 490 9.47 34.71 -39.67
CA GLY A 490 8.91 35.88 -38.96
C GLY A 490 8.17 35.53 -37.66
N LEU A 491 7.50 34.37 -37.63
CA LEU A 491 6.75 33.85 -36.49
C LEU A 491 7.66 33.42 -35.34
N LEU A 492 8.79 32.79 -35.68
CA LEU A 492 9.82 32.30 -34.75
C LEU A 492 10.74 33.41 -34.23
N GLY A 493 10.35 34.68 -34.36
CA GLY A 493 11.02 35.81 -33.69
C GLY A 493 12.15 36.48 -34.48
N TYR A 494 12.27 36.27 -35.80
CA TYR A 494 13.25 37.02 -36.59
C TYR A 494 12.94 38.53 -36.53
N GLY A 495 13.84 39.30 -35.91
CA GLY A 495 13.72 40.76 -35.80
C GLY A 495 13.34 41.34 -34.43
N THR A 496 13.04 40.51 -33.43
CA THR A 496 12.83 41.00 -32.05
C THR A 496 14.16 41.22 -31.30
N THR A 497 15.24 40.58 -31.75
CA THR A 497 16.59 40.65 -31.18
C THR A 497 17.52 41.70 -31.80
N GLU A 498 17.16 42.29 -32.95
CA GLU A 498 17.89 43.44 -33.54
C GLU A 498 17.48 44.80 -32.96
N LEU A 499 16.89 44.82 -31.76
CA LEU A 499 16.76 46.02 -30.95
C LEU A 499 18.08 46.28 -30.19
N SER A 500 19.16 46.46 -30.94
CA SER A 500 20.37 47.12 -30.43
C SER A 500 20.17 48.64 -30.55
N PRO A 501 20.50 49.47 -29.55
CA PRO A 501 20.00 50.86 -29.44
C PRO A 501 20.58 51.86 -30.45
N SER A 502 21.37 51.42 -31.43
CA SER A 502 22.07 52.30 -32.36
C SER A 502 21.55 52.18 -33.79
N ARG A 503 20.31 52.64 -34.01
CA ARG A 503 19.89 53.35 -35.24
C ARG A 503 18.46 53.88 -35.07
N LYS A 504 18.34 55.12 -34.62
CA LYS A 504 17.11 55.91 -34.67
C LYS A 504 16.85 56.33 -36.13
N THR A 505 16.09 55.52 -36.87
CA THR A 505 15.22 56.01 -37.96
C THR A 505 13.90 55.24 -37.89
N GLY A 506 12.78 55.97 -37.93
CA GLY A 506 11.44 55.45 -37.67
C GLY A 506 11.03 54.28 -38.58
N SER A 507 10.11 53.45 -38.08
CA SER A 507 9.54 52.23 -38.71
C SER A 507 10.45 50.97 -38.72
N GLY A 508 11.05 50.64 -37.57
CA GLY A 508 11.92 49.45 -37.42
C GLY A 508 11.17 48.15 -37.07
N GLY A 509 10.85 47.35 -38.08
CA GLY A 509 10.61 45.91 -37.94
C GLY A 509 11.48 45.16 -38.93
N ALA A 510 11.89 43.92 -38.65
CA ALA A 510 12.73 43.14 -39.56
C ALA A 510 12.08 42.94 -40.94
N LEU A 511 12.93 42.79 -41.96
CA LEU A 511 12.54 42.66 -43.38
C LEU A 511 11.38 41.67 -43.61
N PRO A 512 11.36 40.47 -42.98
CA PRO A 512 10.25 39.51 -43.15
C PRO A 512 8.92 40.03 -42.62
N GLN A 513 8.91 40.63 -41.43
CA GLN A 513 7.68 41.10 -40.79
C GLN A 513 7.07 42.31 -41.53
N ARG A 514 7.92 43.18 -42.09
CA ARG A 514 7.46 44.30 -42.93
C ARG A 514 6.84 43.81 -44.22
N LEU A 515 7.47 42.85 -44.89
CA LEU A 515 6.95 42.22 -46.11
C LEU A 515 5.60 41.54 -45.83
N LEU A 516 5.54 40.69 -44.79
CA LEU A 516 4.31 40.00 -44.42
C LEU A 516 3.17 40.94 -44.04
N ARG A 517 3.44 42.03 -43.29
CA ARG A 517 2.43 43.05 -42.98
C ARG A 517 1.90 43.76 -44.22
N GLY A 518 2.77 44.05 -45.18
CA GLY A 518 2.38 44.67 -46.46
C GLY A 518 1.54 43.76 -47.34
N LEU A 519 1.83 42.45 -47.32
CA LEU A 519 1.18 41.45 -48.18
C LEU A 519 -0.12 40.90 -47.60
N LEU A 520 -0.12 40.51 -46.32
CA LEU A 520 -1.24 39.84 -45.65
C LEU A 520 -2.17 40.81 -44.90
N GLY A 521 -1.67 42.00 -44.54
CA GLY A 521 -2.33 42.92 -43.63
C GLY A 521 -2.10 42.59 -42.15
N ALA A 522 -2.09 43.63 -41.30
CA ALA A 522 -1.71 43.49 -39.89
C ALA A 522 -2.68 42.63 -39.06
N GLU A 523 -3.96 42.62 -39.40
CA GLU A 523 -4.98 41.84 -38.68
C GLU A 523 -4.92 40.34 -39.02
N SER A 524 -4.90 40.01 -40.32
CA SER A 524 -4.73 38.62 -40.78
C SER A 524 -3.40 38.02 -40.29
N LEU A 525 -2.30 38.79 -40.37
CA LEU A 525 -1.01 38.35 -39.85
C LEU A 525 -1.06 37.99 -38.35
N ARG A 526 -1.77 38.78 -37.53
CA ARG A 526 -1.94 38.49 -36.10
C ARG A 526 -2.78 37.24 -35.87
N SER A 527 -3.89 37.08 -36.60
CA SER A 527 -4.77 35.91 -36.52
C SER A 527 -4.02 34.62 -36.89
N ILE A 528 -3.37 34.58 -38.06
CA ILE A 528 -2.62 33.41 -38.54
C ILE A 528 -1.47 33.09 -37.59
N SER A 529 -0.76 34.10 -37.07
CA SER A 529 0.30 33.89 -36.07
C SER A 529 -0.21 33.27 -34.77
N ALA A 530 -1.38 33.71 -34.30
CA ALA A 530 -1.98 33.15 -33.08
C ALA A 530 -2.41 31.68 -33.30
N LYS A 531 -3.07 31.38 -34.42
CA LYS A 531 -3.47 30.00 -34.79
C LYS A 531 -2.26 29.08 -34.93
N ALA A 532 -1.24 29.50 -35.68
CA ALA A 532 -0.03 28.71 -35.89
C ALA A 532 0.72 28.41 -34.59
N ARG A 533 0.82 29.39 -33.66
CA ARG A 533 1.42 29.16 -32.34
C ARG A 533 0.57 28.26 -31.46
N SER A 534 -0.75 28.44 -31.47
CA SER A 534 -1.67 27.61 -30.71
C SER A 534 -1.61 26.15 -31.17
N ASP A 535 -1.57 25.90 -32.47
CA ASP A 535 -1.45 24.55 -33.04
C ASP A 535 -0.10 23.92 -32.69
N LEU A 536 1.01 24.67 -32.77
CA LEU A 536 2.32 24.17 -32.35
C LEU A 536 2.33 23.78 -30.87
N ARG A 537 1.81 24.65 -30.00
CA ARG A 537 1.72 24.40 -28.56
C ARG A 537 0.84 23.18 -28.26
N ALA A 538 -0.31 23.05 -28.92
CA ALA A 538 -1.19 21.90 -28.74
C ALA A 538 -0.52 20.58 -29.14
N ARG A 539 0.19 20.56 -30.28
CA ARG A 539 0.93 19.37 -30.73
C ARG A 539 2.05 18.98 -29.75
N ILE A 540 2.79 19.96 -29.23
CA ILE A 540 3.85 19.72 -28.24
C ILE A 540 3.25 19.20 -26.93
N GLY A 541 2.15 19.80 -26.47
CA GLY A 541 1.40 19.36 -25.29
C GLY A 541 1.03 17.88 -25.38
N LEU A 542 0.41 17.45 -26.48
CA LEU A 542 0.05 16.04 -26.69
C LEU A 542 1.24 15.09 -26.65
N ILE A 543 2.42 15.50 -27.16
CA ILE A 543 3.63 14.68 -27.11
C ILE A 543 4.15 14.57 -25.67
N PHE A 544 4.12 15.67 -24.93
CA PHE A 544 4.60 15.69 -23.54
C PHE A 544 3.64 14.96 -22.61
N ASP A 545 2.32 15.08 -22.80
CA ASP A 545 1.31 14.34 -22.04
C ASP A 545 1.55 12.83 -22.17
N ASP A 546 1.78 12.33 -23.40
CA ASP A 546 2.11 10.94 -23.68
C ASP A 546 3.46 10.52 -23.06
N GLU A 547 4.47 11.39 -23.08
CA GLU A 547 5.74 11.13 -22.40
C GLU A 547 5.57 11.06 -20.87
N THR A 548 4.67 11.86 -20.29
CA THR A 548 4.41 11.82 -18.83
C THR A 548 3.81 10.49 -18.38
N LEU A 549 3.14 9.73 -19.27
CA LEU A 549 2.58 8.42 -18.96
C LEU A 549 3.64 7.42 -18.51
N ARG A 550 4.87 7.51 -19.04
CA ARG A 550 5.99 6.64 -18.61
C ARG A 550 6.32 6.81 -17.13
N TYR A 551 6.15 8.01 -16.60
CA TYR A 551 6.35 8.29 -15.18
C TYR A 551 5.16 7.81 -14.35
N VAL A 552 3.93 7.87 -14.88
CA VAL A 552 2.75 7.26 -14.25
C VAL A 552 2.92 5.75 -14.14
N ASP A 553 3.30 5.08 -15.23
CA ASP A 553 3.52 3.64 -15.25
C ASP A 553 4.59 3.22 -14.24
N ALA A 554 5.64 4.02 -14.06
CA ALA A 554 6.66 3.78 -13.04
C ALA A 554 6.12 3.93 -11.60
N LEU A 555 5.23 4.91 -11.36
CA LEU A 555 4.56 5.08 -10.07
C LEU A 555 3.55 3.96 -9.79
N ASP A 556 2.82 3.49 -10.81
CA ASP A 556 1.86 2.39 -10.71
C ASP A 556 2.57 1.04 -10.50
N ALA A 557 3.67 0.80 -11.20
CA ALA A 557 4.50 -0.40 -11.01
C ALA A 557 5.11 -0.48 -9.60
N ALA A 558 5.27 0.65 -8.90
CA ALA A 558 5.68 0.68 -7.50
C ALA A 558 4.55 0.28 -6.53
N GLY A 559 3.33 0.03 -7.03
CA GLY A 559 2.21 -0.49 -6.23
C GLY A 559 1.65 0.52 -5.24
N ILE A 560 1.71 1.82 -5.54
CA ILE A 560 1.20 2.86 -4.65
C ILE A 560 -0.33 2.91 -4.77
N PRO A 561 -1.11 2.67 -3.70
CA PRO A 561 -2.56 2.65 -3.81
C PRO A 561 -3.12 4.03 -4.13
N ASP A 562 -4.34 4.05 -4.64
CA ASP A 562 -5.09 5.27 -4.87
C ASP A 562 -5.61 5.88 -3.55
N GLU A 563 -5.99 7.16 -3.59
CA GLU A 563 -6.64 7.84 -2.47
C GLU A 563 -7.96 7.14 -2.06
N ALA A 564 -8.59 6.44 -2.99
CA ALA A 564 -9.80 5.68 -2.72
C ALA A 564 -9.56 4.50 -1.78
N ALA A 565 -8.36 3.91 -1.71
CA ALA A 565 -8.04 2.83 -0.79
C ALA A 565 -8.17 3.25 0.69
N ALA A 566 -7.69 4.45 1.05
CA ALA A 566 -7.86 4.98 2.41
C ALA A 566 -9.34 5.21 2.72
N THR A 567 -10.09 5.77 1.76
CA THR A 567 -11.53 6.00 1.89
C THR A 567 -12.30 4.69 2.08
N ARG A 568 -12.00 3.65 1.29
CA ARG A 568 -12.59 2.31 1.43
C ARG A 568 -12.32 1.71 2.81
N LEU A 569 -11.11 1.87 3.33
CA LEU A 569 -10.74 1.38 4.67
C LEU A 569 -11.53 2.07 5.78
N TYR A 570 -11.69 3.40 5.72
CA TYR A 570 -12.52 4.14 6.68
C TYR A 570 -13.99 3.75 6.59
N GLN A 571 -14.53 3.58 5.38
CA GLN A 571 -15.91 3.12 5.18
C GLN A 571 -16.13 1.72 5.74
N ALA A 572 -15.21 0.77 5.49
CA ALA A 572 -15.30 -0.57 6.04
C ALA A 572 -15.25 -0.58 7.58
N THR A 573 -14.41 0.28 8.16
CA THR A 573 -14.34 0.45 9.63
C THR A 573 -15.65 0.99 10.18
N TYR A 574 -16.22 2.01 9.54
CA TYR A 574 -17.52 2.58 9.93
C TYR A 574 -18.65 1.55 9.83
N ASN A 575 -18.71 0.79 8.74
CA ASN A 575 -19.71 -0.27 8.56
C ASN A 575 -19.60 -1.35 9.64
N LEU A 576 -18.37 -1.71 10.05
CA LEU A 576 -18.15 -2.63 11.17
C LEU A 576 -18.66 -2.05 12.49
N GLU A 577 -18.47 -0.75 12.74
CA GLU A 577 -18.99 -0.10 13.96
C GLU A 577 -20.52 0.02 13.97
N VAL A 578 -21.16 0.12 12.81
CA VAL A 578 -22.63 0.16 12.70
C VAL A 578 -23.24 -1.25 12.84
N ALA A 579 -22.54 -2.28 12.36
CA ALA A 579 -23.00 -3.67 12.46
C ALA A 579 -22.81 -4.27 13.86
N ARG A 580 -21.89 -3.70 14.65
CA ARG A 580 -21.65 -4.04 16.05
C ARG A 580 -22.67 -3.38 16.96
#